data_AF-A0A1I1FHU6-F1
#
_entry.id   AF-A0A1I1FHU6-F1
#
_cell.length_a   1.000
_cell.length_b   1.000
_cell.length_c   1.000
_cell.angle_alpha   90.00
_cell.angle_beta   90.00
_cell.angle_gamma   90.00
#
_symmetry.space_group_name_H-M   'P 1'
#
loop_
_entity.id
_entity.type
_entity.pdbx_description
1 polymer ?
#
loop_
_entity_poly.entity_id
_entity_poly.type
_entity_poly.pdbx_seq_one_letter_code
_entity_poly.pdbx_strand_id
1 'polypeptide(L)'
;MHDGGAAEEMTTTGTGPCRDGCTGTRVAGRTACLAHLPEPQRTEYLGSLAPGADLDLRGTVLTPELLTALLTALRDPAARRPLIGTARFDGARFTGPADFGGARFTGDAWFPGVRFEDEMSLAGAEFGGDAWFHGARFARTAGFGGAQFRGNAWFHDTRFGGDGWFGSARFHGGGWFAGACFDGRARFGAAQFTGDARFNDARFRTDAYFTVARFSGAANFDNAEFTGTAGFGGARFLGAAFFGETRFAANARFDTARFGEALTLGPLVCAEALVLAGAVFGAPVVIEAAVRRAVCVRTRWTSTATLRLRHATVDLTDAVLEFPVTIAAAPPFRGQETPFTDREPAGVRLLSLDGADAAHLTLNSVDLSACRFAGALHLDQLRLEGRCTFGSTPRRWSPRRTLAEEHHWRAWSVPPEGSPAPPEPAALSVLYRQLRKSLEDGKNEPDAADFYYGEMEMRRHDTTRPRAERALLTAYWALSGYGLRASRALGWLSAAITVTVAALTLWGVPAGPPYGSGTGRFTAERVDTAFQVAVNSVVFRSAEEDLTTAGAYIELTARLTEPILLGLAILAVRGRLKR
;
A
#
# COMPACT_ATOMS: atom_id res chain seq x y z
N MET A 1 74.98 -61.07 18.80
CA MET A 1 73.96 -61.88 18.10
C MET A 1 72.73 -61.02 18.03
N HIS A 2 72.61 -60.26 16.94
CA HIS A 2 71.66 -60.49 15.83
C HIS A 2 70.30 -59.88 16.14
N ASP A 3 69.64 -59.11 15.28
CA ASP A 3 69.99 -58.56 13.97
C ASP A 3 68.98 -57.44 13.68
N GLY A 4 69.41 -56.43 12.93
CA GLY A 4 68.53 -55.40 12.38
C GLY A 4 67.74 -55.93 11.18
N GLY A 5 66.46 -55.57 11.11
CA GLY A 5 65.58 -55.78 9.96
C GLY A 5 65.06 -54.44 9.48
N ALA A 6 65.39 -54.10 8.24
CA ALA A 6 65.21 -52.81 7.60
C ALA A 6 63.74 -52.43 7.37
N ALA A 7 63.51 -51.12 7.41
CA ALA A 7 62.32 -50.47 6.90
C ALA A 7 62.28 -50.60 5.36
N GLU A 8 61.23 -51.22 4.83
CA GLU A 8 60.82 -51.02 3.44
C GLU A 8 59.90 -49.80 3.38
N GLU A 9 60.45 -48.68 2.91
CA GLU A 9 59.71 -47.54 2.39
C GLU A 9 58.77 -48.01 1.27
N MET A 10 57.48 -48.04 1.57
CA MET A 10 56.45 -48.13 0.55
C MET A 10 56.42 -46.80 -0.22
N THR A 11 57.11 -46.86 -1.35
CA THR A 11 57.22 -45.85 -2.41
C THR A 11 55.92 -45.07 -2.61
N THR A 12 55.98 -43.81 -2.20
CA THR A 12 55.06 -42.75 -2.59
C THR A 12 55.12 -42.60 -4.11
N THR A 13 54.04 -42.94 -4.82
CA THR A 13 53.86 -42.58 -6.22
C THR A 13 53.51 -41.08 -6.31
N GLY A 14 54.52 -40.24 -6.11
CA GLY A 14 54.50 -38.82 -6.40
C GLY A 14 55.50 -38.51 -7.50
N THR A 15 55.03 -38.39 -8.75
CA THR A 15 55.85 -37.89 -9.88
C THR A 15 54.98 -37.28 -11.02
N GLY A 16 54.40 -36.09 -10.76
CA GLY A 16 54.02 -34.98 -11.69
C GLY A 16 52.74 -35.10 -12.57
N PRO A 17 52.16 -33.99 -13.13
CA PRO A 17 52.17 -32.56 -12.83
C PRO A 17 50.76 -32.04 -12.42
N CYS A 18 50.44 -32.14 -11.13
CA CYS A 18 49.59 -31.17 -10.45
C CYS A 18 50.45 -30.71 -9.28
N ARG A 19 50.79 -29.42 -9.18
CA ARG A 19 51.58 -28.89 -8.06
C ARG A 19 50.85 -29.19 -6.74
N ASP A 20 51.60 -29.35 -5.64
CA ASP A 20 51.01 -29.51 -4.31
C ASP A 20 49.96 -28.41 -4.06
N GLY A 21 48.72 -28.82 -3.80
CA GLY A 21 47.58 -27.92 -3.60
C GLY A 21 46.69 -27.68 -4.83
N CYS A 22 46.95 -28.28 -6.00
CA CYS A 22 46.02 -28.23 -7.13
C CYS A 22 44.83 -29.19 -6.92
N THR A 23 43.61 -28.65 -6.96
CA THR A 23 42.36 -29.41 -6.85
C THR A 23 41.77 -29.83 -8.20
N GLY A 24 42.49 -29.58 -9.30
CA GLY A 24 42.02 -29.83 -10.67
C GLY A 24 41.97 -31.31 -11.01
N THR A 25 40.86 -31.74 -11.60
CA THR A 25 40.68 -33.11 -12.10
C THR A 25 41.62 -33.36 -13.28
N ARG A 26 42.27 -34.53 -13.27
CA ARG A 26 43.19 -34.93 -14.33
C ARG A 26 42.42 -35.19 -15.61
N VAL A 27 42.98 -34.73 -16.73
CA VAL A 27 42.44 -35.07 -18.05
C VAL A 27 42.57 -36.58 -18.26
N ALA A 28 41.53 -37.22 -18.81
CA ALA A 28 41.53 -38.66 -19.03
C ALA A 28 42.78 -39.12 -19.82
N GLY A 29 43.48 -40.13 -19.30
CA GLY A 29 44.72 -40.64 -19.89
C GLY A 29 45.95 -39.75 -19.72
N ARG A 30 45.88 -38.67 -18.92
CA ARG A 30 46.99 -37.76 -18.66
C ARG A 30 47.31 -37.66 -17.17
N THR A 31 48.48 -37.11 -16.86
CA THR A 31 49.02 -37.00 -15.51
C THR A 31 48.63 -35.69 -14.80
N ALA A 32 48.16 -34.68 -15.54
CA ALA A 32 47.78 -33.36 -15.04
C ALA A 32 46.32 -32.99 -15.32
N CYS A 33 45.83 -31.97 -14.62
CA CYS A 33 44.65 -31.22 -15.06
C CYS A 33 44.97 -30.35 -16.29
N LEU A 34 43.93 -29.90 -16.99
CA LEU A 34 44.09 -29.15 -18.25
C LEU A 34 44.99 -27.90 -18.11
N ALA A 35 44.93 -27.23 -16.96
CA ALA A 35 45.75 -26.05 -16.66
C ALA A 35 47.25 -26.34 -16.54
N HIS A 36 47.61 -27.52 -16.04
CA HIS A 36 49.00 -27.92 -15.77
C HIS A 36 49.57 -28.86 -16.84
N LEU A 37 48.79 -29.22 -17.87
CA LEU A 37 49.30 -29.97 -19.02
C LEU A 37 50.35 -29.14 -19.77
N PRO A 38 51.51 -29.72 -20.13
CA PRO A 38 52.44 -29.12 -21.06
C PRO A 38 51.76 -28.76 -22.40
N GLU A 39 52.21 -27.70 -23.06
CA GLU A 39 51.59 -27.21 -24.31
C GLU A 39 51.38 -28.28 -25.39
N PRO A 40 52.33 -29.20 -25.68
CA PRO A 40 52.12 -30.22 -26.71
C PRO A 40 50.96 -31.16 -26.37
N GLN A 41 50.88 -31.61 -25.12
CA GLN A 41 49.81 -32.50 -24.64
C GLN A 41 48.46 -31.79 -24.57
N ARG A 42 48.48 -30.49 -24.25
CA ARG A 42 47.29 -29.64 -24.21
C ARG A 42 46.71 -29.43 -25.60
N THR A 43 47.56 -29.11 -26.59
CA THR A 43 47.14 -28.95 -27.99
C THR A 43 46.58 -30.25 -28.57
N GLU A 44 47.22 -31.38 -28.26
CA GLU A 44 46.73 -32.70 -28.66
C GLU A 44 45.34 -33.01 -28.07
N TYR A 45 45.14 -32.75 -26.77
CA TYR A 45 43.84 -32.92 -26.13
C TYR A 45 42.76 -31.99 -26.72
N LEU A 46 43.09 -30.72 -26.93
CA LEU A 46 42.15 -29.77 -27.54
C LEU A 46 41.78 -30.18 -28.97
N GLY A 47 42.72 -30.73 -29.74
CA GLY A 47 42.49 -31.24 -31.09
C GLY A 47 41.65 -32.52 -31.13
N SER A 48 41.54 -33.26 -30.04
CA SER A 48 40.69 -34.47 -29.96
C SER A 48 39.25 -34.17 -29.56
N LEU A 49 38.93 -32.92 -29.16
CA LEU A 49 37.57 -32.51 -28.83
C LEU A 49 36.75 -32.32 -30.11
N ALA A 50 35.54 -32.88 -30.12
CA ALA A 50 34.54 -32.66 -31.15
C ALA A 50 33.38 -31.79 -30.59
N PRO A 51 32.65 -31.05 -31.44
CA PRO A 51 31.43 -30.36 -31.01
C PRO A 51 30.46 -31.34 -30.32
N GLY A 52 30.02 -31.00 -29.12
CA GLY A 52 29.16 -31.84 -28.29
C GLY A 52 29.89 -32.82 -27.36
N ALA A 53 31.22 -32.80 -27.31
CA ALA A 53 31.99 -33.60 -26.37
C ALA A 53 31.74 -33.19 -24.91
N ASP A 54 31.80 -34.17 -24.01
CA ASP A 54 31.72 -33.95 -22.55
C ASP A 54 33.01 -33.32 -22.02
N LEU A 55 32.89 -32.47 -21.01
CA LEU A 55 34.00 -31.79 -20.35
C LEU A 55 34.01 -32.09 -18.86
N ASP A 56 35.15 -32.54 -18.34
CA ASP A 56 35.42 -32.61 -16.91
C ASP A 56 36.61 -31.72 -16.55
N LEU A 57 36.29 -30.56 -15.97
CA LEU A 57 37.22 -29.50 -15.59
C LEU A 57 37.07 -29.11 -14.11
N ARG A 58 36.55 -30.04 -13.29
CA ARG A 58 36.35 -29.83 -11.85
C ARG A 58 37.64 -29.38 -11.17
N GLY A 59 37.55 -28.35 -10.34
CA GLY A 59 38.67 -27.78 -9.58
C GLY A 59 39.80 -27.16 -10.41
N THR A 60 39.64 -27.05 -11.73
CA THR A 60 40.69 -26.57 -12.63
C THR A 60 40.70 -25.04 -12.67
N VAL A 61 41.91 -24.45 -12.79
CA VAL A 61 42.08 -23.01 -12.98
C VAL A 61 42.13 -22.70 -14.48
N LEU A 62 41.20 -21.88 -14.96
CA LEU A 62 41.01 -21.55 -16.37
C LEU A 62 41.38 -20.09 -16.64
N THR A 63 42.36 -19.87 -17.51
CA THR A 63 42.70 -18.54 -18.01
C THR A 63 41.85 -18.21 -19.25
N PRO A 64 41.71 -16.92 -19.63
CA PRO A 64 40.94 -16.53 -20.82
C PRO A 64 41.42 -17.21 -22.11
N GLU A 65 42.73 -17.39 -22.27
CA GLU A 65 43.34 -18.03 -23.44
C GLU A 65 42.97 -19.51 -23.50
N LEU A 66 43.04 -20.20 -22.35
CA LEU A 66 42.70 -21.61 -22.25
C LEU A 66 41.20 -21.84 -22.51
N LEU A 67 40.35 -20.98 -21.97
CA LEU A 67 38.91 -21.03 -22.22
C LEU A 67 38.60 -20.80 -23.71
N THR A 68 39.22 -19.80 -24.32
CA THR A 68 39.03 -19.48 -25.73
C THR A 68 39.46 -20.64 -26.63
N ALA A 69 40.61 -21.25 -26.35
CA ALA A 69 41.09 -22.41 -27.09
C ALA A 69 40.13 -23.60 -26.97
N LEU A 70 39.60 -23.84 -25.76
CA LEU A 70 38.63 -24.91 -25.50
C LEU A 70 37.30 -24.69 -26.22
N LEU A 71 36.72 -23.48 -26.15
CA LEU A 71 35.46 -23.18 -26.82
C LEU A 71 35.60 -23.15 -28.35
N THR A 72 36.79 -22.82 -28.85
CA THR A 72 37.10 -22.90 -30.29
C THR A 72 37.12 -24.35 -30.77
N ALA A 73 37.71 -25.27 -30.00
CA ALA A 73 37.73 -26.68 -30.33
C ALA A 73 36.32 -27.31 -30.36
N LEU A 74 35.42 -26.82 -29.50
CA LEU A 74 34.04 -27.31 -29.40
C LEU A 74 33.06 -26.60 -30.34
N ARG A 75 33.54 -25.74 -31.23
CA ARG A 75 32.69 -24.92 -32.09
C ARG A 75 32.08 -25.76 -33.20
N ASP A 76 30.75 -25.80 -33.26
CA ASP A 76 30.04 -26.42 -34.37
C ASP A 76 30.26 -25.59 -35.66
N PRO A 77 30.81 -26.19 -36.74
CA PRO A 77 31.02 -25.49 -38.02
C PRO A 77 29.73 -24.93 -38.63
N ALA A 78 28.59 -25.61 -38.44
CA ALA A 78 27.32 -25.21 -39.03
C ALA A 78 26.67 -24.06 -38.25
N ALA A 79 26.52 -24.21 -36.92
CA ALA A 79 25.86 -23.20 -36.09
C ALA A 79 26.78 -22.04 -35.66
N ARG A 80 28.11 -22.13 -35.89
CA ARG A 80 29.13 -21.16 -35.47
C ARG A 80 29.10 -20.80 -33.98
N ARG A 81 28.59 -21.69 -33.14
CA ARG A 81 28.51 -21.55 -31.68
C ARG A 81 29.16 -22.74 -30.97
N PRO A 82 29.73 -22.57 -29.77
CA PRO A 82 30.24 -23.69 -28.98
C PRO A 82 29.12 -24.69 -28.68
N LEU A 83 29.34 -25.97 -29.01
CA LEU A 83 28.46 -27.07 -28.66
C LEU A 83 29.17 -27.94 -27.62
N ILE A 84 28.60 -28.03 -26.43
CA ILE A 84 29.19 -28.71 -25.28
C ILE A 84 28.24 -29.84 -24.88
N GLY A 85 28.79 -31.01 -24.56
CA GLY A 85 28.06 -32.15 -23.99
C GLY A 85 27.63 -31.87 -22.56
N THR A 86 27.85 -32.83 -21.69
CA THR A 86 27.86 -32.65 -20.23
C THR A 86 29.08 -31.83 -19.85
N ALA A 87 28.89 -30.76 -19.08
CA ALA A 87 29.98 -29.87 -18.69
C ALA A 87 30.14 -29.83 -17.18
N ARG A 88 31.31 -30.21 -16.66
CA ARG A 88 31.61 -30.25 -15.22
C ARG A 88 32.69 -29.26 -14.85
N PHE A 89 32.30 -28.21 -14.16
CA PHE A 89 33.15 -27.13 -13.65
C PHE A 89 33.04 -27.01 -12.12
N ASP A 90 32.65 -28.08 -11.42
CA ASP A 90 32.52 -28.08 -9.96
C ASP A 90 33.81 -27.55 -9.30
N GLY A 91 33.69 -26.46 -8.53
CA GLY A 91 34.83 -25.82 -7.85
C GLY A 91 35.92 -25.25 -8.77
N ALA A 92 35.68 -25.12 -10.08
CA ALA A 92 36.63 -24.52 -11.01
C ALA A 92 36.81 -23.01 -10.73
N ARG A 93 37.94 -22.45 -11.17
CA ARG A 93 38.29 -21.03 -10.98
C ARG A 93 38.65 -20.38 -12.31
N PHE A 94 37.94 -19.32 -12.68
CA PHE A 94 38.21 -18.52 -13.86
C PHE A 94 38.91 -17.22 -13.43
N THR A 95 40.16 -17.03 -13.87
CA THR A 95 41.02 -15.93 -13.41
C THR A 95 40.88 -14.63 -14.21
N GLY A 96 40.08 -14.65 -15.26
CA GLY A 96 39.81 -13.51 -16.12
C GLY A 96 38.45 -13.63 -16.80
N PRO A 97 38.15 -12.81 -17.82
CA PRO A 97 36.86 -12.81 -18.49
C PRO A 97 36.49 -14.20 -19.03
N ALA A 98 35.26 -14.64 -18.75
CA ALA A 98 34.75 -15.94 -19.15
C ALA A 98 33.52 -15.80 -20.05
N ASP A 99 33.72 -15.90 -21.37
CA ASP A 99 32.64 -15.74 -22.35
C ASP A 99 32.18 -17.09 -22.92
N PHE A 100 30.96 -17.47 -22.56
CA PHE A 100 30.17 -18.59 -23.07
C PHE A 100 28.96 -18.07 -23.86
N GLY A 101 29.03 -16.84 -24.36
CA GLY A 101 27.96 -16.19 -25.14
C GLY A 101 27.48 -17.07 -26.28
N GLY A 102 26.18 -17.33 -26.30
CA GLY A 102 25.54 -18.18 -27.29
C GLY A 102 25.99 -19.64 -27.25
N ALA A 103 26.71 -20.15 -26.25
CA ALA A 103 27.05 -21.57 -26.16
C ALA A 103 25.79 -22.44 -26.02
N ARG A 104 25.85 -23.70 -26.48
CA ARG A 104 24.79 -24.69 -26.29
C ARG A 104 25.33 -25.87 -25.49
N PHE A 105 24.78 -26.09 -24.30
CA PHE A 105 25.00 -27.26 -23.47
C PHE A 105 23.91 -28.28 -23.78
N THR A 106 24.31 -29.42 -24.33
CA THR A 106 23.37 -30.48 -24.74
C THR A 106 23.05 -31.46 -23.62
N GLY A 107 24.00 -31.65 -22.69
CA GLY A 107 23.80 -32.35 -21.42
C GLY A 107 23.63 -31.37 -20.25
N ASP A 108 23.83 -31.89 -19.04
CA ASP A 108 23.80 -31.10 -17.82
C ASP A 108 25.05 -30.22 -17.69
N ALA A 109 24.87 -29.02 -17.13
CA ALA A 109 25.94 -28.06 -16.91
C ALA A 109 26.14 -27.82 -15.41
N TRP A 110 27.25 -28.32 -14.88
CA TRP A 110 27.59 -28.30 -13.47
C TRP A 110 28.62 -27.20 -13.19
N PHE A 111 28.22 -26.19 -12.45
CA PHE A 111 29.03 -25.08 -11.95
C PHE A 111 29.00 -24.91 -10.41
N PRO A 112 28.77 -25.95 -9.58
CA PRO A 112 28.62 -25.73 -8.15
C PRO A 112 29.92 -25.25 -7.53
N GLY A 113 29.83 -24.22 -6.69
CA GLY A 113 31.00 -23.63 -6.02
C GLY A 113 32.06 -23.01 -6.95
N VAL A 114 31.76 -22.83 -8.24
CA VAL A 114 32.66 -22.20 -9.20
C VAL A 114 32.99 -20.76 -8.79
N ARG A 115 34.18 -20.28 -9.12
CA ARG A 115 34.61 -18.91 -8.85
C ARG A 115 34.99 -18.19 -10.15
N PHE A 116 34.25 -17.14 -10.49
CA PHE A 116 34.61 -16.21 -11.56
C PHE A 116 35.18 -14.94 -10.94
N GLU A 117 36.45 -14.65 -11.20
CA GLU A 117 37.15 -13.49 -10.63
C GLU A 117 36.94 -12.20 -11.42
N ASP A 118 36.50 -12.34 -12.66
CA ASP A 118 36.17 -11.27 -13.59
C ASP A 118 34.77 -11.48 -14.19
N GLU A 119 34.43 -10.70 -15.21
CA GLU A 119 33.14 -10.77 -15.90
C GLU A 119 32.87 -12.15 -16.51
N MET A 120 31.65 -12.63 -16.31
CA MET A 120 31.15 -13.87 -16.91
C MET A 120 29.98 -13.56 -17.83
N SER A 121 29.99 -14.11 -19.04
CA SER A 121 28.91 -13.98 -20.02
C SER A 121 28.41 -15.36 -20.46
N LEU A 122 27.11 -15.59 -20.28
CA LEU A 122 26.29 -16.69 -20.79
C LEU A 122 25.11 -16.10 -21.57
N ALA A 123 25.29 -14.89 -22.12
CA ALA A 123 24.25 -14.20 -22.84
C ALA A 123 23.80 -15.02 -24.05
N GLY A 124 22.50 -15.28 -24.17
CA GLY A 124 21.94 -16.14 -25.22
C GLY A 124 22.35 -17.62 -25.17
N ALA A 125 23.02 -18.07 -24.11
CA ALA A 125 23.39 -19.47 -23.95
C ALA A 125 22.15 -20.36 -23.80
N GLU A 126 22.26 -21.61 -24.23
CA GLU A 126 21.17 -22.58 -24.21
C GLU A 126 21.56 -23.81 -23.41
N PHE A 127 20.79 -24.13 -22.37
CA PHE A 127 20.96 -25.30 -21.52
C PHE A 127 19.88 -26.32 -21.84
N GLY A 128 20.28 -27.43 -22.45
CA GLY A 128 19.41 -28.54 -22.82
C GLY A 128 19.00 -29.40 -21.62
N GLY A 129 19.95 -29.68 -20.73
CA GLY A 129 19.72 -30.33 -19.43
C GLY A 129 19.56 -29.33 -18.28
N ASP A 130 19.81 -29.81 -17.06
CA ASP A 130 19.80 -29.00 -15.85
C ASP A 130 21.09 -28.17 -15.74
N ALA A 131 20.97 -26.97 -15.18
CA ALA A 131 22.08 -26.04 -14.98
C ALA A 131 22.29 -25.77 -13.48
N TRP A 132 23.38 -26.26 -12.92
CA TRP A 132 23.68 -26.21 -11.49
C TRP A 132 24.71 -25.13 -11.18
N PHE A 133 24.28 -23.98 -10.68
CA PHE A 133 25.15 -22.87 -10.26
C PHE A 133 25.24 -22.72 -8.74
N HIS A 134 24.69 -23.64 -7.95
CA HIS A 134 24.56 -23.44 -6.51
C HIS A 134 25.91 -23.18 -5.81
N GLY A 135 25.94 -22.20 -4.91
CA GLY A 135 27.16 -21.78 -4.23
C GLY A 135 28.22 -21.10 -5.14
N ALA A 136 27.93 -20.86 -6.42
CA ALA A 136 28.82 -20.13 -7.32
C ALA A 136 29.06 -18.70 -6.84
N ARG A 137 30.26 -18.18 -7.14
CA ARG A 137 30.68 -16.83 -6.78
C ARG A 137 31.13 -16.07 -8.03
N PHE A 138 30.48 -14.94 -8.29
CA PHE A 138 30.81 -14.03 -9.37
C PHE A 138 31.36 -12.74 -8.75
N ALA A 139 32.65 -12.46 -8.91
CA ALA A 139 33.25 -11.26 -8.30
C ALA A 139 32.83 -9.97 -9.01
N ARG A 140 32.58 -10.05 -10.32
CA ARG A 140 32.13 -8.94 -11.18
C ARG A 140 30.75 -9.24 -11.77
N THR A 141 30.43 -8.62 -12.90
CA THR A 141 29.18 -8.80 -13.62
C THR A 141 29.01 -10.25 -14.09
N ALA A 142 27.83 -10.82 -13.86
CA ALA A 142 27.45 -12.13 -14.38
C ALA A 142 26.23 -11.97 -15.31
N GLY A 143 26.45 -12.16 -16.61
CA GLY A 143 25.46 -11.99 -17.65
C GLY A 143 24.82 -13.31 -18.08
N PHE A 144 23.52 -13.44 -17.86
CA PHE A 144 22.63 -14.50 -18.35
C PHE A 144 21.53 -13.94 -19.26
N GLY A 145 21.74 -12.74 -19.81
CA GLY A 145 20.75 -12.04 -20.63
C GLY A 145 20.34 -12.88 -21.85
N GLY A 146 19.03 -13.14 -22.00
CA GLY A 146 18.50 -13.97 -23.09
C GLY A 146 18.87 -15.45 -23.02
N ALA A 147 19.50 -15.92 -21.93
CA ALA A 147 19.80 -17.34 -21.76
C ALA A 147 18.51 -18.18 -21.69
N GLN A 148 18.58 -19.41 -22.18
CA GLN A 148 17.46 -20.34 -22.23
C GLN A 148 17.78 -21.59 -21.42
N PHE A 149 17.01 -21.83 -20.36
CA PHE A 149 17.12 -22.99 -19.49
C PHE A 149 15.94 -23.93 -19.78
N ARG A 150 16.20 -25.05 -20.48
CA ARG A 150 15.16 -26.06 -20.76
C ARG A 150 14.87 -26.91 -19.53
N GLY A 151 15.92 -27.35 -18.84
CA GLY A 151 15.85 -27.96 -17.52
C GLY A 151 15.74 -26.92 -16.40
N ASN A 152 15.92 -27.38 -15.16
CA ASN A 152 15.95 -26.54 -13.98
C ASN A 152 17.28 -25.76 -13.91
N ALA A 153 17.21 -24.52 -13.43
CA ALA A 153 18.37 -23.67 -13.21
C ALA A 153 18.52 -23.38 -11.71
N TRP A 154 19.60 -23.87 -11.12
CA TRP A 154 19.81 -23.87 -9.67
C TRP A 154 20.86 -22.84 -9.27
N PHE A 155 20.41 -21.70 -8.75
CA PHE A 155 21.20 -20.58 -8.27
C PHE A 155 21.10 -20.38 -6.75
N HIS A 156 20.68 -21.40 -5.99
CA HIS A 156 20.60 -21.25 -4.55
C HIS A 156 21.98 -21.04 -3.91
N ASP A 157 22.03 -20.22 -2.87
CA ASP A 157 23.26 -19.83 -2.16
C ASP A 157 24.36 -19.20 -3.04
N THR A 158 23.99 -18.72 -4.24
CA THR A 158 24.92 -18.01 -5.12
C THR A 158 25.23 -16.61 -4.63
N ARG A 159 26.43 -16.11 -4.97
CA ARG A 159 26.82 -14.74 -4.67
C ARG A 159 27.23 -13.99 -5.94
N PHE A 160 26.47 -12.94 -6.25
CA PHE A 160 26.77 -11.97 -7.30
C PHE A 160 27.40 -10.73 -6.65
N GLY A 161 28.73 -10.64 -6.70
CA GLY A 161 29.51 -9.50 -6.21
C GLY A 161 29.33 -8.24 -7.06
N GLY A 162 29.16 -8.41 -8.37
CA GLY A 162 28.74 -7.36 -9.31
C GLY A 162 27.27 -7.48 -9.73
N ASP A 163 26.92 -6.87 -10.86
CA ASP A 163 25.57 -6.92 -11.41
C ASP A 163 25.22 -8.33 -11.91
N GLY A 164 24.07 -8.86 -11.47
CA GLY A 164 23.50 -10.11 -11.97
C GLY A 164 22.44 -9.82 -13.03
N TRP A 165 22.72 -10.13 -14.30
CA TRP A 165 21.84 -9.77 -15.42
C TRP A 165 21.14 -11.00 -16.00
N PHE A 166 19.84 -11.14 -15.76
CA PHE A 166 18.96 -12.20 -16.26
C PHE A 166 17.87 -11.64 -17.20
N GLY A 167 18.13 -10.49 -17.83
CA GLY A 167 17.13 -9.80 -18.64
C GLY A 167 16.76 -10.63 -19.86
N SER A 168 15.46 -10.77 -20.14
CA SER A 168 14.94 -11.63 -21.21
C SER A 168 15.34 -13.12 -21.13
N ALA A 169 15.92 -13.57 -20.00
CA ALA A 169 16.20 -14.99 -19.79
C ALA A 169 14.90 -15.79 -19.73
N ARG A 170 14.94 -17.04 -20.21
CA ARG A 170 13.79 -17.94 -20.26
C ARG A 170 14.07 -19.18 -19.44
N PHE A 171 13.28 -19.39 -18.41
CA PHE A 171 13.29 -20.57 -17.56
C PHE A 171 12.07 -21.42 -17.93
N HIS A 172 12.29 -22.46 -18.74
CA HIS A 172 11.24 -23.42 -19.07
C HIS A 172 11.01 -24.38 -17.90
N GLY A 173 12.09 -24.88 -17.30
CA GLY A 173 12.08 -25.48 -15.96
C GLY A 173 11.98 -24.43 -14.85
N GLY A 174 12.22 -24.86 -13.61
CA GLY A 174 12.23 -23.96 -12.45
C GLY A 174 13.51 -23.12 -12.36
N GLY A 175 13.37 -21.86 -11.97
CA GLY A 175 14.48 -20.96 -11.63
C GLY A 175 14.61 -20.82 -10.12
N TRP A 176 15.68 -21.36 -9.54
CA TRP A 176 15.85 -21.49 -8.10
C TRP A 176 16.94 -20.54 -7.58
N PHE A 177 16.55 -19.41 -7.02
CA PHE A 177 17.42 -18.37 -6.47
C PHE A 177 17.33 -18.27 -4.93
N ALA A 178 16.87 -19.34 -4.27
CA ALA A 178 16.69 -19.34 -2.82
C ALA A 178 18.00 -19.04 -2.08
N GLY A 179 17.99 -18.10 -1.14
CA GLY A 179 19.20 -17.69 -0.40
C GLY A 179 20.27 -16.98 -1.23
N ALA A 180 20.03 -16.71 -2.52
CA ALA A 180 21.00 -16.02 -3.37
C ALA A 180 21.25 -14.59 -2.88
N CYS A 181 22.50 -14.16 -2.94
CA CYS A 181 22.92 -12.81 -2.54
C CYS A 181 23.36 -12.01 -3.76
N PHE A 182 22.65 -10.91 -4.04
CA PHE A 182 22.98 -9.93 -5.06
C PHE A 182 23.56 -8.69 -4.39
N ASP A 183 24.90 -8.58 -4.39
CA ASP A 183 25.62 -7.42 -3.86
C ASP A 183 25.58 -6.24 -4.85
N GLY A 184 25.57 -6.51 -6.16
CA GLY A 184 25.27 -5.55 -7.22
C GLY A 184 23.79 -5.55 -7.64
N ARG A 185 23.47 -4.91 -8.77
CA ARG A 185 22.07 -4.81 -9.25
C ARG A 185 21.60 -6.14 -9.80
N ALA A 186 20.40 -6.55 -9.44
CA ALA A 186 19.76 -7.74 -9.99
C ALA A 186 18.76 -7.34 -11.08
N ARG A 187 18.98 -7.76 -12.33
CA ARG A 187 18.13 -7.38 -13.47
C ARG A 187 17.46 -8.59 -14.10
N PHE A 188 16.19 -8.80 -13.79
CA PHE A 188 15.29 -9.81 -14.36
C PHE A 188 14.26 -9.21 -15.32
N GLY A 189 14.52 -8.02 -15.86
CA GLY A 189 13.60 -7.33 -16.78
C GLY A 189 13.25 -8.19 -18.00
N ALA A 190 11.96 -8.32 -18.29
CA ALA A 190 11.40 -9.17 -19.36
C ALA A 190 11.77 -10.68 -19.26
N ALA A 191 12.30 -11.14 -18.12
CA ALA A 191 12.54 -12.56 -17.89
C ALA A 191 11.22 -13.35 -17.88
N GLN A 192 11.27 -14.59 -18.34
CA GLN A 192 10.10 -15.46 -18.46
C GLN A 192 10.33 -16.73 -17.66
N PHE A 193 9.50 -16.93 -16.65
CA PHE A 193 9.48 -18.13 -15.82
C PHE A 193 8.24 -18.93 -16.18
N THR A 194 8.44 -20.01 -16.95
CA THR A 194 7.36 -20.95 -17.28
C THR A 194 7.16 -21.93 -16.14
N GLY A 195 8.25 -22.47 -15.59
CA GLY A 195 8.26 -23.16 -14.31
C GLY A 195 8.26 -22.19 -13.12
N ASP A 196 8.35 -22.74 -11.92
CA ASP A 196 8.39 -21.97 -10.67
C ASP A 196 9.63 -21.08 -10.59
N ALA A 197 9.46 -19.89 -10.04
CA ALA A 197 10.53 -18.95 -9.72
C ALA A 197 10.64 -18.80 -8.20
N ARG A 198 11.72 -19.30 -7.61
CA ARG A 198 11.93 -19.27 -6.16
C ARG A 198 13.02 -18.28 -5.77
N PHE A 199 12.64 -17.20 -5.13
CA PHE A 199 13.51 -16.16 -4.57
C PHE A 199 13.38 -16.08 -3.05
N ASN A 200 12.87 -17.13 -2.40
CA ASN A 200 12.74 -17.14 -0.95
C ASN A 200 14.11 -16.97 -0.27
N ASP A 201 14.16 -16.18 0.80
CA ASP A 201 15.38 -15.87 1.54
C ASP A 201 16.49 -15.16 0.72
N ALA A 202 16.19 -14.75 -0.52
CA ALA A 202 17.15 -14.04 -1.36
C ALA A 202 17.39 -12.62 -0.83
N ARG A 203 18.63 -12.16 -0.95
CA ARG A 203 19.06 -10.83 -0.46
C ARG A 203 19.52 -9.97 -1.61
N PHE A 204 18.80 -8.88 -1.86
CA PHE A 204 19.11 -7.87 -2.85
C PHE A 204 19.64 -6.61 -2.16
N ARG A 205 20.97 -6.45 -2.12
CA ARG A 205 21.62 -5.34 -1.40
C ARG A 205 21.54 -4.01 -2.13
N THR A 206 21.23 -4.04 -3.42
CA THR A 206 20.96 -2.85 -4.22
C THR A 206 19.61 -3.00 -4.93
N ASP A 207 19.39 -2.30 -6.05
CA ASP A 207 18.14 -2.37 -6.77
C ASP A 207 17.93 -3.73 -7.46
N ALA A 208 16.69 -4.21 -7.40
CA ALA A 208 16.25 -5.42 -8.09
C ALA A 208 15.10 -5.10 -9.05
N TYR A 209 15.28 -5.41 -10.33
CA TYR A 209 14.34 -5.05 -11.39
C TYR A 209 13.77 -6.29 -12.07
N PHE A 210 12.48 -6.54 -11.86
CA PHE A 210 11.63 -7.54 -12.50
C PHE A 210 10.61 -6.90 -13.46
N THR A 211 10.95 -5.74 -14.02
CA THR A 211 10.05 -4.98 -14.90
C THR A 211 9.64 -5.82 -16.10
N VAL A 212 8.34 -5.83 -16.42
CA VAL A 212 7.73 -6.64 -17.49
C VAL A 212 8.09 -8.14 -17.46
N ALA A 213 8.58 -8.66 -16.34
CA ALA A 213 8.82 -10.09 -16.17
C ALA A 213 7.49 -10.86 -16.18
N ARG A 214 7.53 -12.10 -16.66
CA ARG A 214 6.37 -12.98 -16.73
C ARG A 214 6.60 -14.22 -15.87
N PHE A 215 5.75 -14.40 -14.87
CA PHE A 215 5.72 -15.57 -14.00
C PHE A 215 4.47 -16.40 -14.36
N SER A 216 4.67 -17.48 -15.10
CA SER A 216 3.60 -18.42 -15.45
C SER A 216 3.47 -19.53 -14.41
N GLY A 217 4.58 -20.00 -13.85
CA GLY A 217 4.61 -20.81 -12.62
C GLY A 217 4.52 -19.96 -11.36
N ALA A 218 4.60 -20.61 -10.20
CA ALA A 218 4.53 -19.92 -8.91
C ALA A 218 5.78 -19.03 -8.69
N ALA A 219 5.58 -17.82 -8.18
CA ALA A 219 6.65 -16.88 -7.87
C ALA A 219 6.74 -16.66 -6.35
N ASN A 220 7.74 -17.26 -5.70
CA ASN A 220 7.90 -17.16 -4.25
C ASN A 220 9.02 -16.15 -3.91
N PHE A 221 8.67 -15.09 -3.18
CA PHE A 221 9.58 -14.08 -2.62
C PHE A 221 9.52 -14.03 -1.08
N ASP A 222 9.08 -15.11 -0.44
CA ASP A 222 8.92 -15.18 1.01
C ASP A 222 10.27 -14.97 1.69
N ASN A 223 10.30 -14.19 2.78
CA ASN A 223 11.51 -13.83 3.52
C ASN A 223 12.60 -13.12 2.68
N ALA A 224 12.31 -12.70 1.44
CA ALA A 224 13.28 -11.96 0.65
C ALA A 224 13.54 -10.57 1.25
N GLU A 225 14.79 -10.11 1.17
CA GLU A 225 15.24 -8.81 1.66
C GLU A 225 15.67 -7.92 0.50
N PHE A 226 14.99 -6.80 0.32
CA PHE A 226 15.33 -5.78 -0.67
C PHE A 226 15.83 -4.53 0.06
N THR A 227 17.13 -4.27 -0.02
CA THR A 227 17.73 -3.04 0.53
C THR A 227 17.53 -1.84 -0.39
N GLY A 228 17.65 -2.05 -1.72
CA GLY A 228 17.37 -1.05 -2.74
C GLY A 228 15.91 -1.07 -3.20
N THR A 229 15.63 -0.36 -4.30
CA THR A 229 14.29 -0.35 -4.90
C THR A 229 13.98 -1.71 -5.53
N ALA A 230 12.81 -2.27 -5.24
CA ALA A 230 12.30 -3.48 -5.88
C ALA A 230 11.25 -3.10 -6.93
N GLY A 231 11.58 -3.28 -8.21
CA GLY A 231 10.74 -2.88 -9.34
C GLY A 231 10.10 -4.06 -10.06
N PHE A 232 8.79 -4.24 -9.88
CA PHE A 232 7.92 -5.19 -10.58
C PHE A 232 6.98 -4.49 -11.59
N GLY A 233 7.36 -3.30 -12.06
CA GLY A 233 6.54 -2.50 -12.99
C GLY A 233 6.18 -3.26 -14.26
N GLY A 234 4.89 -3.41 -14.56
CA GLY A 234 4.37 -4.14 -15.70
C GLY A 234 4.54 -5.66 -15.65
N ALA A 235 5.03 -6.21 -14.52
CA ALA A 235 5.18 -7.65 -14.35
C ALA A 235 3.82 -8.37 -14.39
N ARG A 236 3.83 -9.62 -14.85
CA ARG A 236 2.64 -10.46 -14.97
C ARG A 236 2.81 -11.72 -14.15
N PHE A 237 2.01 -11.84 -13.09
CA PHE A 237 1.90 -13.01 -12.24
C PHE A 237 0.66 -13.78 -12.66
N LEU A 238 0.86 -14.82 -13.48
CA LEU A 238 -0.22 -15.70 -13.93
C LEU A 238 -0.42 -16.86 -12.97
N GLY A 239 0.67 -17.39 -12.39
CA GLY A 239 0.61 -18.30 -11.25
C GLY A 239 0.58 -17.56 -9.92
N ALA A 240 0.38 -18.31 -8.83
CA ALA A 240 0.43 -17.79 -7.46
C ALA A 240 1.74 -17.03 -7.17
N ALA A 241 1.62 -15.88 -6.50
CA ALA A 241 2.76 -15.11 -6.03
C ALA A 241 2.72 -14.98 -4.51
N PHE A 242 3.88 -15.10 -3.87
CA PHE A 242 4.02 -15.09 -2.42
C PHE A 242 5.05 -14.04 -2.01
N PHE A 243 4.66 -13.19 -1.06
CA PHE A 243 5.50 -12.12 -0.49
C PHE A 243 5.40 -12.12 1.05
N GLY A 244 5.25 -13.31 1.63
CA GLY A 244 5.17 -13.50 3.07
C GLY A 244 6.48 -13.12 3.74
N GLU A 245 6.41 -12.29 4.77
CA GLU A 245 7.57 -11.85 5.56
C GLU A 245 8.66 -11.09 4.75
N THR A 246 8.35 -10.67 3.52
CA THR A 246 9.26 -9.90 2.66
C THR A 246 9.52 -8.50 3.25
N ARG A 247 10.77 -8.04 3.15
CA ARG A 247 11.21 -6.73 3.65
C ARG A 247 11.72 -5.85 2.52
N PHE A 248 11.12 -4.67 2.36
CA PHE A 248 11.58 -3.63 1.45
C PHE A 248 12.08 -2.42 2.27
N ALA A 249 13.38 -2.17 2.25
CA ALA A 249 13.97 -1.00 2.92
C ALA A 249 13.78 0.31 2.12
N ALA A 250 13.47 0.21 0.83
CA ALA A 250 13.12 1.33 -0.04
C ALA A 250 11.75 1.08 -0.70
N ASN A 251 11.53 1.62 -1.90
CA ASN A 251 10.26 1.50 -2.62
C ASN A 251 10.03 0.08 -3.19
N ALA A 252 8.81 -0.42 -3.03
CA ALA A 252 8.31 -1.62 -3.70
C ALA A 252 7.32 -1.20 -4.79
N ARG A 253 7.70 -1.33 -6.06
CA ARG A 253 6.94 -0.81 -7.19
C ARG A 253 6.30 -1.94 -8.00
N PHE A 254 4.98 -2.02 -7.98
CA PHE A 254 4.15 -2.90 -8.80
C PHE A 254 3.31 -2.09 -9.80
N ASP A 255 3.83 -0.95 -10.26
CA ASP A 255 3.11 -0.10 -11.19
C ASP A 255 2.70 -0.87 -12.46
N THR A 256 1.42 -0.83 -12.84
CA THR A 256 0.86 -1.57 -13.98
C THR A 256 1.02 -3.10 -13.95
N ALA A 257 1.41 -3.67 -12.81
CA ALA A 257 1.51 -5.12 -12.65
C ALA A 257 0.14 -5.80 -12.74
N ARG A 258 0.13 -7.07 -13.16
CA ARG A 258 -1.11 -7.85 -13.31
C ARG A 258 -1.02 -9.15 -12.53
N PHE A 259 -2.05 -9.43 -11.75
CA PHE A 259 -2.18 -10.65 -10.96
C PHE A 259 -3.40 -11.45 -11.43
N GLY A 260 -3.16 -12.65 -11.96
CA GLY A 260 -4.19 -13.50 -12.58
C GLY A 260 -4.77 -14.58 -11.65
N GLU A 261 -4.05 -14.94 -10.59
CA GLU A 261 -4.45 -15.95 -9.61
C GLU A 261 -4.50 -15.37 -8.19
N ALA A 262 -5.06 -16.14 -7.26
CA ALA A 262 -5.21 -15.73 -5.87
C ALA A 262 -3.84 -15.37 -5.27
N LEU A 263 -3.78 -14.20 -4.65
CA LEU A 263 -2.56 -13.59 -4.14
C LEU A 263 -2.65 -13.38 -2.64
N THR A 264 -1.64 -13.84 -1.91
CA THR A 264 -1.38 -13.40 -0.54
C THR A 264 -0.13 -12.53 -0.56
N LEU A 265 -0.34 -11.21 -0.50
CA LEU A 265 0.73 -10.23 -0.48
C LEU A 265 0.96 -9.82 0.97
N GLY A 266 1.90 -10.50 1.63
CA GLY A 266 2.30 -10.22 2.99
C GLY A 266 1.97 -11.33 4.01
N PRO A 267 2.27 -11.10 5.30
CA PRO A 267 2.63 -9.81 5.90
C PRO A 267 3.98 -9.30 5.39
N LEU A 268 4.01 -8.11 4.81
CA LEU A 268 5.24 -7.48 4.31
C LEU A 268 5.49 -6.12 4.96
N VAL A 269 6.74 -5.69 4.92
CA VAL A 269 7.16 -4.37 5.41
C VAL A 269 7.77 -3.59 4.25
N CYS A 270 7.31 -2.35 4.03
CA CYS A 270 7.95 -1.42 3.10
C CYS A 270 8.22 -0.08 3.79
N ALA A 271 9.50 0.21 4.02
CA ALA A 271 9.92 1.40 4.76
C ALA A 271 9.61 2.71 4.04
N GLU A 272 9.41 2.71 2.71
CA GLU A 272 9.01 3.88 1.93
C GLU A 272 7.60 3.72 1.34
N ALA A 273 7.49 3.51 0.02
CA ALA A 273 6.20 3.38 -0.66
C ALA A 273 6.01 2.01 -1.31
N LEU A 274 4.84 1.42 -1.06
CA LEU A 274 4.25 0.36 -1.86
C LEU A 274 3.44 1.01 -2.99
N VAL A 275 3.97 0.98 -4.20
CA VAL A 275 3.36 1.61 -5.37
C VAL A 275 2.61 0.56 -6.18
N LEU A 276 1.29 0.59 -6.14
CA LEU A 276 0.38 -0.28 -6.91
C LEU A 276 -0.25 0.48 -8.09
N ALA A 277 0.30 1.63 -8.49
CA ALA A 277 -0.34 2.52 -9.44
C ALA A 277 -0.64 1.82 -10.78
N GLY A 278 -1.90 1.80 -11.21
CA GLY A 278 -2.30 1.13 -12.45
C GLY A 278 -2.32 -0.42 -12.39
N ALA A 279 -2.07 -1.02 -11.23
CA ALA A 279 -2.08 -2.48 -11.09
C ALA A 279 -3.48 -3.07 -11.25
N VAL A 280 -3.56 -4.29 -11.77
CA VAL A 280 -4.81 -5.01 -12.01
C VAL A 280 -4.82 -6.32 -11.21
N PHE A 281 -5.83 -6.49 -10.35
CA PHE A 281 -6.05 -7.69 -9.57
C PHE A 281 -7.23 -8.46 -10.14
N GLY A 282 -6.91 -9.52 -10.90
CA GLY A 282 -7.83 -10.41 -11.60
C GLY A 282 -8.54 -11.44 -10.71
N ALA A 283 -8.01 -11.67 -9.52
CA ALA A 283 -8.42 -12.72 -8.60
C ALA A 283 -8.44 -12.21 -7.15
N PRO A 284 -9.06 -12.95 -6.21
CA PRO A 284 -9.14 -12.53 -4.82
C PRO A 284 -7.75 -12.31 -4.21
N VAL A 285 -7.60 -11.20 -3.48
CA VAL A 285 -6.30 -10.82 -2.91
C VAL A 285 -6.43 -10.35 -1.47
N VAL A 286 -5.51 -10.82 -0.64
CA VAL A 286 -5.27 -10.29 0.70
C VAL A 286 -3.92 -9.60 0.71
N ILE A 287 -3.92 -8.31 1.07
CA ILE A 287 -2.72 -7.50 1.23
C ILE A 287 -2.56 -7.23 2.72
N GLU A 288 -1.53 -7.81 3.32
CA GLU A 288 -1.12 -7.53 4.69
C GLU A 288 0.20 -6.75 4.67
N ALA A 289 0.18 -5.47 5.03
CA ALA A 289 1.37 -4.65 4.85
C ALA A 289 1.54 -3.57 5.93
N ALA A 290 2.75 -3.42 6.44
CA ALA A 290 3.19 -2.27 7.21
C ALA A 290 4.03 -1.35 6.30
N VAL A 291 3.45 -0.21 5.91
CA VAL A 291 4.04 0.67 4.88
C VAL A 291 3.83 2.13 5.25
N ARG A 292 4.72 3.05 4.85
CA ARG A 292 4.45 4.50 5.05
C ARG A 292 3.42 5.02 4.07
N ARG A 293 3.54 4.59 2.80
CA ARG A 293 2.67 5.03 1.70
C ARG A 293 2.22 3.84 0.86
N ALA A 294 0.92 3.70 0.67
CA ALA A 294 0.30 2.77 -0.26
C ALA A 294 -0.34 3.57 -1.39
N VAL A 295 0.32 3.61 -2.55
CA VAL A 295 -0.15 4.37 -3.72
C VAL A 295 -0.97 3.45 -4.60
N CYS A 296 -2.29 3.55 -4.52
CA CYS A 296 -3.26 2.71 -5.24
C CYS A 296 -3.97 3.48 -6.37
N VAL A 297 -3.30 4.49 -6.92
CA VAL A 297 -3.83 5.36 -7.98
C VAL A 297 -4.10 4.57 -9.25
N ARG A 298 -5.29 4.72 -9.85
CA ARG A 298 -5.72 3.99 -11.07
C ARG A 298 -5.64 2.47 -10.94
N THR A 299 -5.72 1.93 -9.73
CA THR A 299 -5.80 0.47 -9.53
C THR A 299 -7.12 -0.06 -10.04
N ARG A 300 -7.12 -1.31 -10.53
CA ARG A 300 -8.34 -2.00 -10.94
C ARG A 300 -8.51 -3.31 -10.18
N TRP A 301 -9.62 -3.42 -9.47
CA TRP A 301 -9.96 -4.59 -8.66
C TRP A 301 -11.14 -5.30 -9.32
N THR A 302 -10.84 -6.35 -10.10
CA THR A 302 -11.86 -7.16 -10.79
C THR A 302 -12.22 -8.42 -9.99
N SER A 303 -11.91 -8.40 -8.69
CA SER A 303 -12.26 -9.44 -7.71
C SER A 303 -12.21 -8.85 -6.30
N THR A 304 -12.62 -9.61 -5.29
CA THR A 304 -12.65 -9.16 -3.90
C THR A 304 -11.24 -8.91 -3.36
N ALA A 305 -11.06 -7.81 -2.64
CA ALA A 305 -9.77 -7.48 -2.04
C ALA A 305 -9.90 -7.07 -0.58
N THR A 306 -8.93 -7.49 0.24
CA THR A 306 -8.81 -7.06 1.64
C THR A 306 -7.41 -6.51 1.88
N LEU A 307 -7.31 -5.23 2.19
CA LEU A 307 -6.09 -4.54 2.54
C LEU A 307 -6.07 -4.32 4.06
N ARG A 308 -5.24 -5.10 4.75
CA ARG A 308 -4.93 -4.97 6.17
C ARG A 308 -3.62 -4.22 6.30
N LEU A 309 -3.70 -2.94 6.65
CA LEU A 309 -2.58 -2.02 6.60
C LEU A 309 -2.17 -1.52 7.98
N ARG A 310 -0.90 -1.14 8.13
CA ARG A 310 -0.34 -0.49 9.32
C ARG A 310 0.54 0.69 8.93
N HIS A 311 0.46 1.78 9.69
CA HIS A 311 1.26 3.00 9.51
C HIS A 311 1.08 3.69 8.14
N ALA A 312 0.04 3.29 7.39
CA ALA A 312 -0.08 3.58 5.97
C ALA A 312 -0.88 4.84 5.69
N THR A 313 -0.35 5.69 4.83
CA THR A 313 -1.14 6.66 4.06
C THR A 313 -1.55 6.02 2.73
N VAL A 314 -2.83 6.02 2.42
CA VAL A 314 -3.40 5.34 1.25
C VAL A 314 -3.96 6.37 0.29
N ASP A 315 -3.66 6.22 -1.00
CA ASP A 315 -4.21 7.05 -2.08
C ASP A 315 -4.94 6.16 -3.10
N LEU A 316 -6.24 6.38 -3.27
CA LEU A 316 -7.13 5.62 -4.17
C LEU A 316 -7.60 6.46 -5.38
N THR A 317 -6.91 7.56 -5.72
CA THR A 317 -7.30 8.42 -6.83
C THR A 317 -7.51 7.61 -8.12
N ASP A 318 -8.66 7.79 -8.77
CA ASP A 318 -9.10 7.08 -9.98
C ASP A 318 -9.12 5.53 -9.87
N ALA A 319 -9.21 4.98 -8.66
CA ALA A 319 -9.30 3.53 -8.46
C ALA A 319 -10.67 2.99 -8.91
N VAL A 320 -10.65 1.87 -9.64
CA VAL A 320 -11.84 1.18 -10.15
C VAL A 320 -12.08 -0.08 -9.33
N LEU A 321 -13.18 -0.09 -8.57
CA LEU A 321 -13.60 -1.20 -7.72
C LEU A 321 -14.81 -1.90 -8.36
N GLU A 322 -14.63 -3.03 -9.06
CA GLU A 322 -15.75 -3.79 -9.64
C GLU A 322 -16.38 -4.77 -8.62
N PHE A 323 -15.63 -5.08 -7.57
CA PHE A 323 -15.99 -6.01 -6.51
C PHE A 323 -15.66 -5.40 -5.14
N PRO A 324 -16.24 -5.94 -4.05
CA PRO A 324 -15.98 -5.46 -2.69
C PRO A 324 -14.48 -5.39 -2.35
N VAL A 325 -14.04 -4.20 -1.96
CA VAL A 325 -12.69 -3.92 -1.45
C VAL A 325 -12.79 -3.38 -0.04
N THR A 326 -12.11 -4.04 0.90
CA THR A 326 -12.03 -3.60 2.30
C THR A 326 -10.64 -3.06 2.60
N ILE A 327 -10.56 -1.87 3.19
CA ILE A 327 -9.32 -1.31 3.74
C ILE A 327 -9.50 -1.18 5.25
N ALA A 328 -8.63 -1.86 5.99
CA ALA A 328 -8.70 -1.93 7.44
C ALA A 328 -7.35 -1.62 8.08
N ALA A 329 -7.37 -0.87 9.18
CA ALA A 329 -6.22 -0.81 10.09
C ALA A 329 -6.06 -2.17 10.80
N ALA A 330 -4.85 -2.72 10.77
CA ALA A 330 -4.55 -4.03 11.34
C ALA A 330 -3.75 -3.93 12.66
N PRO A 331 -3.95 -4.85 13.62
CA PRO A 331 -3.04 -5.02 14.75
C PRO A 331 -1.67 -5.53 14.27
N PRO A 332 -0.63 -5.53 15.14
CA PRO A 332 0.67 -6.06 14.77
C PRO A 332 0.60 -7.48 14.20
N PHE A 333 1.19 -7.66 13.01
CA PHE A 333 1.38 -8.98 12.41
C PHE A 333 2.39 -9.76 13.26
N ARG A 334 2.08 -11.02 13.59
CA ARG A 334 2.97 -11.86 14.40
C ARG A 334 4.30 -12.09 13.67
N GLY A 335 5.42 -12.05 14.40
CA GLY A 335 6.73 -12.42 13.87
C GLY A 335 7.53 -11.34 13.12
N GLN A 336 6.98 -10.13 12.90
CA GLN A 336 7.71 -9.05 12.24
C GLN A 336 8.16 -7.94 13.20
N GLU A 337 9.48 -7.72 13.24
CA GLU A 337 10.06 -6.46 13.70
C GLU A 337 9.82 -5.40 12.61
N THR A 338 9.04 -4.37 12.93
CA THR A 338 8.82 -3.25 12.02
C THR A 338 9.92 -2.20 12.19
N PRO A 339 10.45 -1.61 11.11
CA PRO A 339 11.41 -0.49 11.17
C PRO A 339 10.75 0.81 11.65
N PHE A 340 9.42 0.81 11.76
CA PHE A 340 8.63 1.92 12.28
C PHE A 340 8.72 1.95 13.80
N THR A 341 9.23 3.06 14.34
CA THR A 341 9.27 3.28 15.80
C THR A 341 7.86 3.50 16.36
N ASP A 342 7.65 3.21 17.65
CA ASP A 342 6.38 3.46 18.37
C ASP A 342 5.90 4.94 18.35
N ARG A 343 6.72 5.87 17.83
CA ARG A 343 6.35 7.28 17.64
C ARG A 343 5.53 7.54 16.37
N GLU A 344 5.58 6.68 15.36
CA GLU A 344 4.75 6.85 14.15
C GLU A 344 3.32 6.38 14.44
N PRO A 345 2.28 7.18 14.13
CA PRO A 345 0.91 6.81 14.46
C PRO A 345 0.58 5.46 13.83
N ALA A 346 0.16 4.51 14.66
CA ALA A 346 -0.15 3.13 14.26
C ALA A 346 -1.36 3.01 13.31
N GLY A 347 -2.00 4.14 12.96
CA GLY A 347 -3.22 4.20 12.17
C GLY A 347 -2.98 4.11 10.67
N VAL A 348 -4.08 3.86 9.95
CA VAL A 348 -4.14 3.95 8.49
C VAL A 348 -4.90 5.22 8.15
N ARG A 349 -4.38 6.05 7.26
CA ARG A 349 -5.00 7.29 6.81
C ARG A 349 -5.28 7.23 5.32
N LEU A 350 -6.49 7.61 4.91
CA LEU A 350 -6.84 7.75 3.49
C LEU A 350 -6.63 9.20 3.06
N LEU A 351 -5.96 9.41 1.92
CA LEU A 351 -5.62 10.73 1.38
C LEU A 351 -6.61 11.21 0.32
N SER A 352 -7.05 10.33 -0.58
CA SER A 352 -7.89 10.72 -1.71
C SER A 352 -8.76 9.56 -2.21
N LEU A 353 -10.00 9.90 -2.58
CA LEU A 353 -10.98 9.11 -3.32
C LEU A 353 -11.41 9.82 -4.62
N ASP A 354 -10.70 10.86 -5.04
CA ASP A 354 -11.01 11.61 -6.25
C ASP A 354 -11.05 10.66 -7.47
N GLY A 355 -12.15 10.66 -8.23
CA GLY A 355 -12.38 9.76 -9.37
C GLY A 355 -12.64 8.29 -9.03
N ALA A 356 -12.60 7.88 -7.77
CA ALA A 356 -12.83 6.49 -7.36
C ALA A 356 -14.33 6.17 -7.20
N ASP A 357 -14.74 4.95 -7.55
CA ASP A 357 -16.09 4.45 -7.24
C ASP A 357 -16.15 3.85 -5.84
N ALA A 358 -16.86 4.51 -4.94
CA ALA A 358 -16.97 4.12 -3.54
C ALA A 358 -18.06 3.05 -3.27
N ALA A 359 -18.84 2.64 -4.27
CA ALA A 359 -19.96 1.70 -4.09
C ALA A 359 -19.55 0.35 -3.48
N HIS A 360 -18.33 -0.11 -3.82
CA HIS A 360 -17.78 -1.37 -3.35
C HIS A 360 -16.69 -1.19 -2.28
N LEU A 361 -16.52 0.03 -1.75
CA LEU A 361 -15.48 0.33 -0.78
C LEU A 361 -15.99 0.23 0.66
N THR A 362 -15.29 -0.55 1.48
CA THR A 362 -15.49 -0.61 2.93
C THR A 362 -14.22 -0.14 3.63
N LEU A 363 -14.36 0.84 4.53
CA LEU A 363 -13.26 1.38 5.33
C LEU A 363 -13.50 1.02 6.79
N ASN A 364 -12.55 0.31 7.40
CA ASN A 364 -12.63 -0.11 8.80
C ASN A 364 -11.53 0.53 9.64
N SER A 365 -11.92 1.41 10.56
CA SER A 365 -11.02 2.08 11.50
C SER A 365 -9.89 2.85 10.79
N VAL A 366 -10.25 3.59 9.75
CA VAL A 366 -9.35 4.42 8.92
C VAL A 366 -9.52 5.90 9.27
N ASP A 367 -8.41 6.64 9.30
CA ASP A 367 -8.39 8.09 9.45
C ASP A 367 -8.71 8.78 8.13
N LEU A 368 -9.83 9.49 8.10
CA LEU A 368 -10.36 10.24 6.95
C LEU A 368 -10.20 11.75 7.14
N SER A 369 -9.48 12.20 8.17
CA SER A 369 -9.37 13.63 8.52
C SER A 369 -8.73 14.50 7.45
N ALA A 370 -7.88 13.92 6.60
CA ALA A 370 -7.24 14.57 5.47
C ALA A 370 -7.71 14.01 4.11
N CYS A 371 -8.76 13.18 4.10
CA CYS A 371 -9.23 12.52 2.89
C CYS A 371 -9.98 13.51 1.99
N ARG A 372 -9.59 13.54 0.71
CA ARG A 372 -10.34 14.21 -0.35
C ARG A 372 -11.43 13.27 -0.89
N PHE A 373 -12.68 13.69 -0.74
CA PHE A 373 -13.89 13.04 -1.26
C PHE A 373 -14.45 13.73 -2.52
N ALA A 374 -14.08 14.99 -2.77
CA ALA A 374 -14.46 15.69 -3.99
C ALA A 374 -14.01 14.89 -5.22
N GLY A 375 -14.96 14.59 -6.11
CA GLY A 375 -14.74 13.77 -7.31
C GLY A 375 -15.05 12.27 -7.15
N ALA A 376 -15.29 11.79 -5.92
CA ALA A 376 -15.68 10.40 -5.68
C ALA A 376 -17.08 10.09 -6.26
N LEU A 377 -17.23 8.91 -6.86
CA LEU A 377 -18.50 8.39 -7.37
C LEU A 377 -19.17 7.50 -6.31
N HIS A 378 -20.50 7.49 -6.28
CA HIS A 378 -21.32 6.71 -5.33
C HIS A 378 -20.87 6.85 -3.87
N LEU A 379 -20.46 8.04 -3.46
CA LEU A 379 -20.02 8.31 -2.09
C LEU A 379 -21.09 7.98 -1.02
N ASP A 380 -22.37 7.98 -1.42
CA ASP A 380 -23.48 7.57 -0.56
C ASP A 380 -23.56 6.06 -0.28
N GLN A 381 -22.79 5.25 -1.01
CA GLN A 381 -22.70 3.79 -0.82
C GLN A 381 -21.41 3.36 -0.09
N LEU A 382 -20.51 4.31 0.22
CA LEU A 382 -19.31 4.03 1.00
C LEU A 382 -19.68 3.41 2.35
N ARG A 383 -19.04 2.30 2.72
CA ARG A 383 -19.27 1.66 4.03
C ARG A 383 -18.18 2.06 5.00
N LEU A 384 -18.60 2.62 6.13
CA LEU A 384 -17.72 3.04 7.22
C LEU A 384 -17.96 2.16 8.43
N GLU A 385 -16.96 1.37 8.80
CA GLU A 385 -17.02 0.42 9.91
C GLU A 385 -15.96 0.75 10.97
N GLY A 386 -16.20 0.31 12.21
CA GLY A 386 -15.26 0.56 13.31
C GLY A 386 -15.10 2.05 13.63
N ARG A 387 -13.89 2.47 14.02
CA ARG A 387 -13.60 3.84 14.48
C ARG A 387 -12.98 4.69 13.37
N CYS A 388 -13.75 5.01 12.33
CA CYS A 388 -13.31 5.95 11.30
C CYS A 388 -13.32 7.40 11.84
N THR A 389 -12.22 8.11 11.70
CA THR A 389 -12.07 9.50 12.20
C THR A 389 -12.16 10.52 11.08
N PHE A 390 -12.74 11.69 11.37
CA PHE A 390 -12.83 12.82 10.44
C PHE A 390 -12.17 14.05 11.04
N GLY A 391 -11.91 15.07 10.22
CA GLY A 391 -11.39 16.34 10.70
C GLY A 391 -12.39 17.02 11.62
N SER A 392 -11.95 17.88 12.53
CA SER A 392 -12.83 18.60 13.45
C SER A 392 -12.72 20.11 13.30
N THR A 393 -13.81 20.86 13.51
CA THR A 393 -13.74 22.32 13.53
C THR A 393 -12.75 22.83 14.59
N PRO A 394 -11.93 23.86 14.30
CA PRO A 394 -10.94 24.38 15.25
C PRO A 394 -11.52 25.10 16.47
N ARG A 395 -12.81 25.47 16.48
CA ARG A 395 -13.47 26.20 17.58
C ARG A 395 -13.92 25.26 18.71
N ARG A 396 -13.45 25.55 19.95
CA ARG A 396 -13.73 24.78 21.19
C ARG A 396 -15.21 24.66 21.59
N TRP A 397 -16.05 25.62 21.19
CA TRP A 397 -17.44 25.72 21.69
C TRP A 397 -18.48 24.98 20.82
N SER A 398 -18.03 24.35 19.74
CA SER A 398 -18.91 23.61 18.83
C SER A 398 -18.14 22.57 18.01
N PRO A 399 -17.42 21.61 18.65
CA PRO A 399 -16.74 20.58 17.90
C PRO A 399 -17.76 19.80 17.06
N ARG A 400 -17.47 19.67 15.76
CA ARG A 400 -18.19 18.78 14.84
C ARG A 400 -17.19 18.12 13.91
N ARG A 401 -17.56 16.99 13.34
CA ARG A 401 -16.84 16.37 12.22
C ARG A 401 -16.99 17.22 10.95
N THR A 402 -15.91 17.28 10.18
CA THR A 402 -15.76 18.12 8.98
C THR A 402 -14.91 17.43 7.93
N LEU A 403 -15.21 17.75 6.68
CA LEU A 403 -14.44 17.30 5.51
C LEU A 403 -13.16 18.11 5.34
N ALA A 404 -12.09 17.50 4.86
CA ALA A 404 -10.82 18.17 4.58
C ALA A 404 -10.99 19.36 3.62
N GLU A 405 -11.89 19.23 2.65
CA GLU A 405 -12.23 20.27 1.68
C GLU A 405 -12.89 21.49 2.32
N GLU A 406 -13.64 21.33 3.41
CA GLU A 406 -14.17 22.47 4.16
C GLU A 406 -13.03 23.25 4.81
N HIS A 407 -12.02 22.56 5.35
CA HIS A 407 -10.86 23.24 5.94
C HIS A 407 -10.09 24.04 4.90
N HIS A 408 -9.94 23.50 3.69
CA HIS A 408 -9.31 24.22 2.58
C HIS A 408 -10.16 25.40 2.11
N TRP A 409 -11.49 25.23 1.94
CA TRP A 409 -12.40 26.31 1.56
C TRP A 409 -12.40 27.47 2.58
N ARG A 410 -12.34 27.15 3.87
CA ARG A 410 -12.31 28.15 4.96
C ARG A 410 -10.92 28.70 5.26
N ALA A 411 -9.89 28.26 4.55
CA ALA A 411 -8.49 28.55 4.85
C ALA A 411 -8.09 28.21 6.30
N TRP A 412 -8.68 27.16 6.88
CA TRP A 412 -8.27 26.60 8.17
C TRP A 412 -7.05 25.67 8.05
N SER A 413 -6.87 25.07 6.88
CA SER A 413 -5.67 24.31 6.51
C SER A 413 -5.22 24.69 5.11
N VAL A 414 -3.93 24.52 4.85
CA VAL A 414 -3.34 24.73 3.52
C VAL A 414 -3.47 23.42 2.73
N PRO A 415 -4.07 23.43 1.53
CA PRO A 415 -4.12 22.24 0.69
C PRO A 415 -2.70 21.84 0.26
N PRO A 416 -2.42 20.54 0.08
CA PRO A 416 -1.15 20.08 -0.49
C PRO A 416 -0.85 20.76 -1.83
N GLU A 417 0.43 21.02 -2.09
CA GLU A 417 0.89 21.61 -3.35
C GLU A 417 0.40 20.79 -4.56
N GLY A 418 -0.14 21.46 -5.58
CA GLY A 418 -0.73 20.82 -6.76
C GLY A 418 -2.18 20.33 -6.60
N SER A 419 -2.80 20.53 -5.43
CA SER A 419 -4.22 20.17 -5.24
C SER A 419 -5.15 21.06 -6.08
N PRO A 420 -6.26 20.51 -6.62
CA PRO A 420 -7.29 21.33 -7.27
C PRO A 420 -7.88 22.34 -6.29
N ALA A 421 -8.42 23.44 -6.84
CA ALA A 421 -9.11 24.46 -6.07
C ALA A 421 -10.18 23.83 -5.14
N PRO A 422 -10.35 24.36 -3.91
CA PRO A 422 -11.34 23.84 -2.99
C PRO A 422 -12.76 23.98 -3.58
N PRO A 423 -13.62 22.97 -3.41
CA PRO A 423 -14.99 23.02 -3.93
C PRO A 423 -15.79 24.15 -3.26
N GLU A 424 -16.67 24.77 -4.04
CA GLU A 424 -17.60 25.79 -3.54
C GLU A 424 -18.62 25.20 -2.55
N PRO A 425 -19.28 26.04 -1.72
CA PRO A 425 -20.28 25.58 -0.75
C PRO A 425 -21.41 24.73 -1.36
N ALA A 426 -21.84 25.03 -2.59
CA ALA A 426 -22.84 24.24 -3.30
C ALA A 426 -22.39 22.78 -3.47
N ALA A 427 -21.16 22.56 -3.94
CA ALA A 427 -20.57 21.24 -4.13
C ALA A 427 -20.29 20.54 -2.78
N LEU A 428 -19.74 21.26 -1.79
CA LEU A 428 -19.55 20.73 -0.43
C LEU A 428 -20.85 20.24 0.19
N SER A 429 -21.98 20.91 -0.06
CA SER A 429 -23.29 20.49 0.44
C SER A 429 -23.71 19.12 -0.12
N VAL A 430 -23.34 18.81 -1.36
CA VAL A 430 -23.61 17.51 -1.99
C VAL A 430 -22.76 16.41 -1.34
N LEU A 431 -21.48 16.67 -1.10
CA LEU A 431 -20.57 15.73 -0.43
C LEU A 431 -21.06 15.41 0.99
N TYR A 432 -21.42 16.43 1.77
CA TYR A 432 -22.00 16.25 3.10
C TYR A 432 -23.29 15.41 3.07
N ARG A 433 -24.16 15.66 2.08
CA ARG A 433 -25.41 14.90 1.91
C ARG A 433 -25.17 13.43 1.56
N GLN A 434 -24.22 13.15 0.67
CA GLN A 434 -23.89 11.77 0.28
C GLN A 434 -23.30 10.99 1.46
N LEU A 435 -22.32 11.55 2.17
CA LEU A 435 -21.73 10.91 3.35
C LEU A 435 -22.74 10.76 4.49
N ARG A 436 -23.63 11.74 4.69
CA ARG A 436 -24.74 11.61 5.64
C ARG A 436 -25.61 10.41 5.31
N LYS A 437 -26.01 10.24 4.03
CA LYS A 437 -26.83 9.10 3.60
C LYS A 437 -26.13 7.77 3.86
N SER A 438 -24.83 7.67 3.53
CA SER A 438 -24.00 6.49 3.85
C SER A 438 -24.01 6.15 5.36
N LEU A 439 -23.88 7.16 6.22
CA LEU A 439 -23.91 6.97 7.68
C LEU A 439 -25.31 6.59 8.21
N GLU A 440 -26.37 7.19 7.66
CA GLU A 440 -27.77 6.86 7.97
C GLU A 440 -28.07 5.40 7.58
N ASP A 441 -27.66 4.98 6.38
CA ASP A 441 -27.79 3.60 5.90
C ASP A 441 -27.00 2.61 6.79
N GLY A 442 -25.85 3.05 7.31
CA GLY A 442 -25.04 2.33 8.30
C GLY A 442 -25.57 2.37 9.75
N LYS A 443 -26.75 2.99 9.99
CA LYS A 443 -27.35 3.22 11.32
C LYS A 443 -26.47 4.00 12.30
N ASN A 444 -25.52 4.79 11.79
CA ASN A 444 -24.68 5.69 12.58
C ASN A 444 -25.32 7.08 12.66
N GLU A 445 -26.45 7.15 13.37
CA GLU A 445 -27.24 8.37 13.59
C GLU A 445 -26.45 9.50 14.30
N PRO A 446 -25.57 9.23 15.30
CA PRO A 446 -24.77 10.28 15.94
C PRO A 446 -23.87 11.02 14.97
N ASP A 447 -23.15 10.28 14.14
CA ASP A 447 -22.20 10.87 13.19
C ASP A 447 -22.95 11.51 12.02
N ALA A 448 -24.02 10.88 11.51
CA ALA A 448 -24.85 11.45 10.45
C ALA A 448 -25.37 12.87 10.79
N ALA A 449 -25.65 13.15 12.06
CA ALA A 449 -26.11 14.46 12.50
C ALA A 449 -25.04 15.57 12.36
N ASP A 450 -23.75 15.25 12.54
CA ASP A 450 -22.67 16.22 12.31
C ASP A 450 -22.58 16.58 10.82
N PHE A 451 -22.75 15.60 9.93
CA PHE A 451 -22.77 15.81 8.48
C PHE A 451 -24.03 16.56 8.03
N TYR A 452 -25.18 16.33 8.67
CA TYR A 452 -26.39 17.15 8.46
C TYR A 452 -26.13 18.63 8.82
N TYR A 453 -25.48 18.88 9.95
CA TYR A 453 -25.13 20.23 10.37
C TYR A 453 -24.13 20.88 9.39
N GLY A 454 -23.16 20.10 8.87
CA GLY A 454 -22.28 20.47 7.76
C GLY A 454 -23.04 20.89 6.50
N GLU A 455 -23.96 20.03 6.03
CA GLU A 455 -24.80 20.26 4.86
C GLU A 455 -25.57 21.58 4.97
N MET A 456 -26.29 21.79 6.07
CA MET A 456 -27.10 23.00 6.28
C MET A 456 -26.24 24.27 6.35
N GLU A 457 -25.03 24.17 6.89
CA GLU A 457 -24.12 25.30 6.92
C GLU A 457 -23.59 25.66 5.53
N MET A 458 -23.26 24.66 4.71
CA MET A 458 -22.85 24.88 3.33
C MET A 458 -23.98 25.51 2.51
N ARG A 459 -25.23 25.03 2.69
CA ARG A 459 -26.43 25.62 2.05
C ARG A 459 -26.69 27.08 2.47
N ARG A 460 -26.31 27.47 3.69
CA ARG A 460 -26.41 28.87 4.15
C ARG A 460 -25.37 29.78 3.47
N HIS A 461 -24.18 29.25 3.19
CA HIS A 461 -23.07 29.97 2.54
C HIS A 461 -23.11 29.91 1.01
N ASP A 462 -23.93 29.02 0.44
CA ASP A 462 -24.19 28.91 -0.99
C ASP A 462 -24.82 30.21 -1.54
N THR A 463 -24.05 30.96 -2.32
CA THR A 463 -24.45 32.24 -2.93
C THR A 463 -25.41 32.06 -4.11
N THR A 464 -25.52 30.86 -4.66
CA THR A 464 -26.41 30.56 -5.79
C THR A 464 -27.88 30.45 -5.37
N ARG A 465 -28.14 30.21 -4.07
CA ARG A 465 -29.49 30.07 -3.53
C ARG A 465 -30.20 31.41 -3.30
N PRO A 466 -31.54 31.44 -3.36
CA PRO A 466 -32.32 32.64 -3.08
C PRO A 466 -32.02 33.21 -1.69
N ARG A 467 -31.95 34.55 -1.58
CA ARG A 467 -31.69 35.25 -0.30
C ARG A 467 -32.69 34.88 0.79
N ALA A 468 -33.96 34.65 0.43
CA ALA A 468 -35.01 34.24 1.36
C ALA A 468 -34.72 32.87 2.02
N GLU A 469 -34.25 31.89 1.24
CA GLU A 469 -33.87 30.57 1.76
C GLU A 469 -32.66 30.68 2.69
N ARG A 470 -31.66 31.49 2.33
CA ARG A 470 -30.50 31.74 3.19
C ARG A 470 -30.86 32.46 4.49
N ALA A 471 -31.81 33.40 4.44
CA ALA A 471 -32.35 34.06 5.62
C ALA A 471 -33.08 33.07 6.54
N LEU A 472 -33.91 32.18 5.97
CA LEU A 472 -34.58 31.10 6.71
C LEU A 472 -33.56 30.17 7.38
N LEU A 473 -32.54 29.71 6.65
CA LEU A 473 -31.46 28.87 7.20
C LEU A 473 -30.68 29.59 8.31
N THR A 474 -30.50 30.91 8.20
CA THR A 474 -29.83 31.71 9.22
C THR A 474 -30.69 31.82 10.48
N ALA A 475 -31.99 32.05 10.34
CA ALA A 475 -32.94 32.04 11.46
C ALA A 475 -32.99 30.65 12.13
N TYR A 476 -33.08 29.58 11.35
CA TYR A 476 -33.12 28.20 11.87
C TYR A 476 -31.82 27.85 12.64
N TRP A 477 -30.66 28.28 12.15
CA TRP A 477 -29.38 28.15 12.85
C TRP A 477 -29.34 28.94 14.16
N ALA A 478 -29.81 30.19 14.15
CA ALA A 478 -29.79 31.08 15.30
C ALA A 478 -30.69 30.55 16.42
N LEU A 479 -31.90 30.10 16.07
CA LEU A 479 -32.91 29.64 17.01
C LEU A 479 -32.60 28.26 17.60
N SER A 480 -32.12 27.32 16.79
CA SER A 480 -32.02 25.90 17.22
C SER A 480 -30.73 25.18 16.84
N GLY A 481 -29.80 25.85 16.14
CA GLY A 481 -28.62 25.21 15.58
C GLY A 481 -28.99 24.10 14.59
N TYR A 482 -29.92 24.39 13.68
CA TYR A 482 -30.51 23.43 12.73
C TYR A 482 -31.23 22.26 13.42
N GLY A 483 -31.93 22.52 14.52
CA GLY A 483 -32.69 21.50 15.25
C GLY A 483 -31.82 20.49 16.00
N LEU A 484 -30.51 20.75 16.18
CA LEU A 484 -29.60 19.83 16.88
C LEU A 484 -29.15 20.33 18.25
N ARG A 485 -29.44 21.58 18.61
CA ARG A 485 -28.96 22.21 19.85
C ARG A 485 -30.13 22.68 20.72
N ALA A 486 -30.64 21.77 21.56
CA ALA A 486 -31.73 22.05 22.49
C ALA A 486 -31.42 23.25 23.42
N SER A 487 -30.16 23.43 23.84
CA SER A 487 -29.76 24.55 24.70
C SER A 487 -29.98 25.92 24.06
N ARG A 488 -29.85 26.05 22.73
CA ARG A 488 -30.14 27.31 22.04
C ARG A 488 -31.63 27.58 21.99
N ALA A 489 -32.42 26.57 21.66
CA ALA A 489 -33.88 26.70 21.59
C ALA A 489 -34.47 27.00 22.98
N LEU A 490 -34.00 26.31 24.02
CA LEU A 490 -34.39 26.58 25.40
C LEU A 490 -33.93 27.96 25.87
N GLY A 491 -32.72 28.40 25.52
CA GLY A 491 -32.26 29.76 25.83
C GLY A 491 -33.12 30.84 25.19
N TRP A 492 -33.48 30.67 23.91
CA TRP A 492 -34.42 31.57 23.23
C TRP A 492 -35.82 31.52 23.82
N LEU A 493 -36.30 30.33 24.22
CA LEU A 493 -37.59 30.18 24.90
C LEU A 493 -37.60 30.92 26.24
N SER A 494 -36.56 30.75 27.07
CA SER A 494 -36.44 31.47 28.33
C SER A 494 -36.36 32.98 28.13
N ALA A 495 -35.60 33.44 27.12
CA ALA A 495 -35.51 34.85 26.79
C ALA A 495 -36.85 35.41 26.30
N ALA A 496 -37.56 34.68 25.43
CA ALA A 496 -38.88 35.04 24.93
C ALA A 496 -39.88 35.16 26.09
N ILE A 497 -39.98 34.14 26.95
CA ILE A 497 -40.84 34.18 28.15
C ILE A 497 -40.49 35.38 29.03
N THR A 498 -39.20 35.65 29.28
CA THR A 498 -38.78 36.80 30.10
C THR A 498 -39.21 38.13 29.49
N VAL A 499 -39.07 38.28 28.16
CA VAL A 499 -39.50 39.47 27.42
C VAL A 499 -41.02 39.59 27.43
N THR A 500 -41.76 38.51 27.21
CA THR A 500 -43.22 38.46 27.29
C THR A 500 -43.69 38.90 28.67
N VAL A 501 -43.12 38.34 29.74
CA VAL A 501 -43.46 38.69 31.13
C VAL A 501 -43.19 40.17 31.41
N ALA A 502 -42.02 40.69 31.00
CA ALA A 502 -41.69 42.10 31.19
C ALA A 502 -42.64 43.02 30.40
N ALA A 503 -42.97 42.67 29.15
CA ALA A 503 -43.88 43.44 28.31
C ALA A 503 -45.32 43.43 28.84
N LEU A 504 -45.81 42.26 29.26
CA LEU A 504 -47.12 42.12 29.90
C LEU A 504 -47.18 42.88 31.24
N THR A 505 -46.13 42.82 32.05
CA THR A 505 -46.04 43.61 33.30
C THR A 505 -46.07 45.11 33.02
N LEU A 506 -45.41 45.58 31.96
CA LEU A 506 -45.32 47.01 31.64
C LEU A 506 -46.57 47.58 30.95
N TRP A 507 -47.22 46.78 30.10
CA TRP A 507 -48.29 47.26 29.19
C TRP A 507 -49.53 46.35 29.10
N GLY A 508 -49.42 45.07 29.44
CA GLY A 508 -50.47 44.07 29.19
C GLY A 508 -51.46 43.86 30.33
N VAL A 509 -51.00 43.88 31.58
CA VAL A 509 -51.87 43.73 32.77
C VAL A 509 -52.49 45.09 33.11
N PRO A 510 -53.81 45.23 33.31
CA PRO A 510 -54.42 46.49 33.70
C PRO A 510 -53.82 47.03 35.01
N ALA A 511 -53.68 48.35 35.14
CA ALA A 511 -53.35 48.94 36.43
C ALA A 511 -54.62 48.99 37.28
N GLY A 512 -54.62 48.33 38.44
CA GLY A 512 -55.70 48.49 39.42
C GLY A 512 -55.82 49.94 39.90
N PRO A 513 -56.99 50.37 40.42
CA PRO A 513 -57.20 51.75 40.87
C PRO A 513 -56.22 52.16 42.01
N PRO A 514 -55.91 53.47 42.15
CA PRO A 514 -54.65 53.91 42.72
C PRO A 514 -54.70 54.10 44.24
N TYR A 515 -53.76 53.50 44.96
CA TYR A 515 -53.22 54.09 46.19
C TYR A 515 -51.71 53.88 46.19
N GLY A 516 -50.96 54.97 46.07
CA GLY A 516 -49.51 54.96 46.26
C GLY A 516 -48.74 55.49 45.07
N SER A 517 -48.45 56.78 45.15
CA SER A 517 -47.46 57.49 44.35
C SER A 517 -46.13 56.74 44.26
N GLY A 518 -45.75 56.41 43.03
CA GLY A 518 -44.37 56.21 42.60
C GLY A 518 -43.58 55.13 43.34
N THR A 519 -43.57 53.91 42.79
CA THR A 519 -42.33 53.17 42.51
C THR A 519 -42.66 51.88 41.76
N GLY A 520 -42.40 51.88 40.44
CA GLY A 520 -42.26 50.68 39.63
C GLY A 520 -43.56 50.08 39.08
N ARG A 521 -43.69 50.03 37.74
CA ARG A 521 -44.67 49.17 37.06
C ARG A 521 -44.44 47.66 37.34
N PHE A 522 -43.30 47.30 37.93
CA PHE A 522 -42.92 45.95 38.36
C PHE A 522 -43.35 45.68 39.80
N THR A 523 -44.65 45.43 40.02
CA THR A 523 -45.13 44.89 41.30
C THR A 523 -45.12 43.36 41.24
N ALA A 524 -44.88 42.69 42.37
CA ALA A 524 -44.80 41.22 42.42
C ALA A 524 -46.08 40.54 41.88
N GLU A 525 -47.25 41.10 42.19
CA GLU A 525 -48.56 40.62 41.73
C GLU A 525 -48.72 40.70 40.20
N ARG A 526 -48.32 41.81 39.57
CA ARG A 526 -48.41 41.98 38.10
C ARG A 526 -47.40 41.10 37.37
N VAL A 527 -46.25 40.82 37.99
CA VAL A 527 -45.26 39.89 37.45
C VAL A 527 -45.77 38.45 37.52
N ASP A 528 -46.46 38.06 38.61
CA ASP A 528 -47.03 36.72 38.75
C ASP A 528 -48.15 36.46 37.74
N THR A 529 -49.10 37.40 37.61
CA THR A 529 -50.13 37.42 36.55
C THR A 529 -49.48 37.30 35.15
N ALA A 530 -48.53 38.19 34.82
CA ALA A 530 -47.83 38.15 33.54
C ALA A 530 -47.07 36.83 33.30
N PHE A 531 -46.52 36.22 34.34
CA PHE A 531 -45.84 34.93 34.27
C PHE A 531 -46.81 33.78 33.99
N GLN A 532 -47.96 33.73 34.66
CA GLN A 532 -49.01 32.73 34.40
C GLN A 532 -49.51 32.82 32.94
N VAL A 533 -49.76 34.03 32.42
CA VAL A 533 -50.19 34.24 31.03
C VAL A 533 -49.11 33.77 30.04
N ALA A 534 -47.83 34.10 30.29
CA ALA A 534 -46.73 33.66 29.44
C ALA A 534 -46.58 32.12 29.44
N VAL A 535 -46.59 31.48 30.62
CA VAL A 535 -46.47 30.01 30.72
C VAL A 535 -47.66 29.29 30.07
N ASN A 536 -48.87 29.80 30.23
CA ASN A 536 -50.06 29.23 29.58
C ASN A 536 -49.99 29.35 28.05
N SER A 537 -49.39 30.43 27.52
CA SER A 537 -49.19 30.64 26.09
C SER A 537 -48.25 29.59 25.46
N VAL A 538 -47.22 29.14 26.18
CA VAL A 538 -46.31 28.06 25.76
C VAL A 538 -47.06 26.74 25.49
N VAL A 539 -48.15 26.47 26.21
CA VAL A 539 -48.93 25.23 26.15
C VAL A 539 -50.28 25.42 25.44
N PHE A 540 -50.45 26.51 24.68
CA PHE A 540 -51.70 26.88 24.01
C PHE A 540 -52.93 26.96 24.93
N ARG A 541 -52.75 27.25 26.21
CA ARG A 541 -53.86 27.53 27.14
C ARG A 541 -54.19 29.01 27.13
N SER A 542 -55.48 29.34 27.10
CA SER A 542 -55.92 30.72 27.25
C SER A 542 -55.83 31.17 28.70
N ALA A 543 -55.26 32.35 28.93
CA ALA A 543 -55.42 33.03 30.21
C ALA A 543 -56.89 33.46 30.38
N GLU A 544 -57.47 33.22 31.55
CA GLU A 544 -58.81 33.69 31.92
C GLU A 544 -58.79 35.15 32.44
N GLU A 545 -57.66 35.86 32.28
CA GLU A 545 -57.44 37.19 32.84
C GLU A 545 -57.75 38.31 31.83
N ASP A 546 -58.36 39.40 32.32
CA ASP A 546 -58.67 40.58 31.52
C ASP A 546 -57.38 41.35 31.14
N LEU A 547 -56.93 41.17 29.90
CA LEU A 547 -55.76 41.87 29.35
C LEU A 547 -56.13 43.20 28.68
N THR A 548 -55.20 44.16 28.71
CA THR A 548 -55.33 45.36 27.87
C THR A 548 -55.23 45.00 26.38
N THR A 549 -55.66 45.89 25.48
CA THR A 549 -55.50 45.68 24.03
C THR A 549 -54.04 45.42 23.63
N ALA A 550 -53.09 46.11 24.26
CA ALA A 550 -51.66 45.86 24.08
C ALA A 550 -51.27 44.47 24.61
N GLY A 551 -51.81 44.06 25.76
CA GLY A 551 -51.64 42.72 26.33
C GLY A 551 -52.13 41.60 25.42
N ALA A 552 -53.28 41.78 24.77
CA ALA A 552 -53.83 40.81 23.82
C ALA A 552 -52.92 40.60 22.59
N TYR A 553 -52.31 41.67 22.05
CA TYR A 553 -51.35 41.54 20.94
C TYR A 553 -50.02 40.88 21.39
N ILE A 554 -49.57 41.15 22.63
CA ILE A 554 -48.38 40.52 23.20
C ILE A 554 -48.62 39.02 23.40
N GLU A 555 -49.76 38.65 23.98
CA GLU A 555 -50.17 37.25 24.18
C GLU A 555 -50.30 36.51 22.85
N LEU A 556 -50.92 37.13 21.83
CA LEU A 556 -51.04 36.54 20.49
C LEU A 556 -49.66 36.23 19.88
N THR A 557 -48.69 37.12 20.08
CA THR A 557 -47.32 36.94 19.59
C THR A 557 -46.60 35.82 20.36
N ALA A 558 -46.77 35.76 21.68
CA ALA A 558 -46.24 34.71 22.53
C ALA A 558 -46.77 33.32 22.14
N ARG A 559 -48.08 33.20 21.92
CA ARG A 559 -48.75 31.95 21.48
C ARG A 559 -48.28 31.43 20.11
N LEU A 560 -47.70 32.28 19.27
CA LEU A 560 -47.08 31.83 18.02
C LEU A 560 -45.62 31.42 18.24
N THR A 561 -44.85 32.28 18.92
CA THR A 561 -43.39 32.17 19.00
C THR A 561 -42.90 31.14 20.01
N GLU A 562 -43.50 31.08 21.20
CA GLU A 562 -43.05 30.22 22.30
C GLU A 562 -43.28 28.72 22.00
N PRO A 563 -44.43 28.28 21.45
CA PRO A 563 -44.61 26.87 21.09
C PRO A 563 -43.69 26.41 19.96
N ILE A 564 -43.35 27.28 19.01
CA ILE A 564 -42.38 26.97 17.95
C ILE A 564 -41.00 26.70 18.57
N LEU A 565 -40.56 27.55 19.51
CA LEU A 565 -39.29 27.37 20.22
C LEU A 565 -39.28 26.10 21.06
N LEU A 566 -40.38 25.80 21.75
CA LEU A 566 -40.54 24.54 22.49
C LEU A 566 -40.50 23.33 21.54
N GLY A 567 -41.19 23.39 20.40
CA GLY A 567 -41.17 22.35 19.38
C GLY A 567 -39.77 22.09 18.82
N LEU A 568 -38.99 23.16 18.56
CA LEU A 568 -37.59 23.07 18.15
C LEU A 568 -36.70 22.45 19.24
N ALA A 569 -36.95 22.77 20.52
CA ALA A 569 -36.24 22.18 21.64
C ALA A 569 -36.54 20.68 21.75
N ILE A 570 -37.81 20.27 21.66
CA ILE A 570 -38.25 18.87 21.70
C ILE A 570 -37.64 18.09 20.53
N LEU A 571 -37.65 18.66 19.32
CA LEU A 571 -37.04 18.04 18.14
C LEU A 571 -35.54 17.78 18.36
N ALA A 572 -34.82 18.76 18.93
CA ALA A 572 -33.40 18.63 19.24
C ALA A 572 -33.11 17.61 20.34
N VAL A 573 -33.98 17.49 21.35
CA VAL A 573 -33.86 16.48 22.41
C VAL A 573 -34.13 15.08 21.84
N ARG A 574 -35.20 14.90 21.06
CA ARG A 574 -35.49 13.64 20.36
C ARG A 574 -34.32 13.23 19.47
N GLY A 575 -33.77 14.20 18.73
CA GLY A 575 -32.59 14.00 17.90
C GLY A 575 -31.32 13.66 18.68
N ARG A 576 -31.24 13.90 19.99
CA ARG A 576 -30.15 13.43 20.86
C ARG A 576 -30.41 12.06 21.46
N LEU A 577 -31.65 11.70 21.77
CA LEU A 577 -32.02 10.40 22.36
C LEU A 577 -32.02 9.26 21.33
N LYS A 578 -32.21 9.59 20.04
CA LYS A 578 -32.09 8.63 18.92
C LYS A 578 -30.63 8.31 18.55
N ARG A 579 -29.68 9.14 19.01
CA ARG A 579 -28.23 8.93 18.89
C ARG A 579 -27.78 8.04 20.03
#